data_AF-M5RI91-F1
#
_entry.id   AF-M5RI91-F1
#
_cell.length_a   1.000
_cell.length_b   1.000
_cell.length_c   1.000
_cell.angle_alpha   90.00
_cell.angle_beta   90.00
_cell.angle_gamma   90.00
#
_symmetry.space_group_name_H-M   'P 1'
#
loop_
_entity.id
_entity.type
_entity.pdbx_description
1 polymer ?
#
loop_
_entity_poly.entity_id
_entity_poly.type
_entity_poly.pdbx_seq_one_letter_code
_entity_poly.pdbx_strand_id
1 'polypeptide(L)' 'MSSVPVHLAVDLGASSGRVIAGSLQNDRMQLAEVHRFANDPVTIQQAMHWNVHGLWADIQQGFARRLSSLIASP' A
#
# COMPACT_ATOMS: atom_id res chain seq x y z
N MET A 1 18.68 -7.17 -19.64
CA MET A 1 17.21 -7.09 -19.73
C MET A 1 16.78 -5.90 -18.89
N SER A 2 16.02 -4.95 -19.44
CA SER A 2 15.41 -3.89 -18.62
C SER A 2 14.35 -4.54 -17.72
N SER A 3 14.38 -4.21 -16.42
CA SER A 3 13.31 -4.64 -15.52
C SER A 3 12.01 -3.93 -15.89
N VAL A 4 10.89 -4.64 -15.82
CA VAL A 4 9.57 -4.01 -15.98
C VAL A 4 9.35 -3.09 -14.78
N PRO A 5 9.04 -1.80 -14.99
CA PRO A 5 8.80 -0.89 -13.89
C PRO A 5 7.54 -1.31 -13.12
N VAL A 6 7.66 -1.32 -11.79
CA VAL A 6 6.55 -1.56 -10.89
C VAL A 6 6.21 -0.27 -10.16
N HIS A 7 4.95 0.13 -10.25
CA HIS A 7 4.40 1.30 -9.56
C HIS A 7 3.64 0.83 -8.32
N LEU A 8 3.67 1.65 -7.26
CA LEU A 8 2.90 1.40 -6.05
C LEU A 8 1.80 2.46 -5.95
N ALA A 9 0.55 2.00 -5.87
CA ALA A 9 -0.61 2.83 -5.58
C ALA A 9 -1.01 2.67 -4.12
N VAL A 10 -1.31 3.78 -3.47
CA VAL A 10 -1.90 3.80 -2.13
C VAL A 10 -3.35 4.27 -2.27
N ASP A 11 -4.28 3.42 -1.87
CA ASP A 11 -5.71 3.68 -1.88
C ASP A 11 -6.20 3.82 -0.44
N LEU A 12 -6.68 5.02 -0.07
CA LEU A 12 -7.16 5.34 1.28
C LEU A 12 -8.67 5.52 1.25
N GLY A 13 -9.39 4.46 1.58
CA GLY A 13 -10.84 4.48 1.79
C GLY A 13 -11.21 4.92 3.20
N ALA A 14 -12.50 5.19 3.42
CA ALA A 14 -12.99 5.71 4.70
C ALA A 14 -12.80 4.74 5.89
N SER A 15 -12.71 3.43 5.64
CA SER A 15 -12.58 2.41 6.71
C SER A 15 -11.40 1.46 6.50
N SER A 16 -10.72 1.53 5.37
CA SER A 16 -9.60 0.67 5.04
C SER A 16 -8.64 1.36 4.09
N GLY A 17 -7.37 0.98 4.13
CA GLY A 17 -6.38 1.35 3.13
C GLY A 17 -5.74 0.13 2.46
N ARG A 18 -5.16 0.35 1.29
CA ARG A 18 -4.42 -0.65 0.52
C ARG A 18 -3.16 -0.08 -0.11
N VAL A 19 -2.14 -0.92 -0.22
CA VAL A 19 -0.99 -0.72 -1.12
C VAL A 19 -1.06 -1.77 -2.22
N ILE A 20 -1.09 -1.33 -3.46
CA ILE A 20 -1.22 -2.18 -4.65
C ILE A 20 0.01 -1.97 -5.54
N ALA A 21 0.68 -3.06 -5.92
CA ALA A 21 1.75 -3.05 -6.91
C ALA A 21 1.17 -3.29 -8.31
N GLY A 22 1.57 -2.47 -9.28
CA GLY A 22 1.13 -2.56 -10.67
C GLY A 22 2.29 -2.54 -11.65
N SER A 23 2.22 -3.39 -12.68
CA SER A 23 3.14 -3.37 -13.83
C SER A 23 2.41 -3.62 -15.14
N LEU A 24 2.97 -3.16 -16.25
CA LEU A 24 2.44 -3.42 -17.58
C LEU A 24 3.37 -4.40 -18.29
N GLN A 25 2.87 -5.59 -18.62
CA GLN A 25 3.63 -6.65 -19.29
C GLN A 25 2.85 -7.13 -20.50
N ASN A 26 3.44 -7.04 -21.69
CA ASN A 26 2.79 -7.42 -22.96
C ASN A 26 1.40 -6.77 -23.13
N ASP A 27 1.32 -5.45 -22.88
CA ASP A 27 0.08 -4.66 -22.88
C ASP A 27 -1.02 -5.14 -21.93
N ARG A 28 -0.66 -5.96 -20.93
CA ARG A 28 -1.56 -6.43 -19.87
C ARG A 28 -1.14 -5.89 -18.52
N MET A 29 -2.10 -5.32 -17.81
CA MET A 29 -1.90 -4.85 -16.45
C MET A 29 -1.84 -6.03 -15.49
N GLN A 30 -0.77 -6.10 -14.71
CA GLN A 30 -0.60 -7.05 -13.61
C GLN A 30 -0.71 -6.28 -12.31
N LEU A 31 -1.61 -6.71 -11.42
CA LEU A 31 -1.85 -6.08 -10.12
C LEU A 31 -1.65 -7.09 -8.99
N ALA A 32 -1.06 -6.63 -7.89
CA ALA A 32 -0.94 -7.41 -6.66
C ALA A 32 -1.25 -6.51 -5.46
N GLU A 33 -2.20 -6.94 -4.62
CA GLU A 33 -2.42 -6.31 -3.31
C GLU A 33 -1.25 -6.71 -2.38
N VAL A 34 -0.44 -5.73 -2.00
CA VAL A 34 0.76 -5.93 -1.17
C VAL A 34 0.42 -5.86 0.31
N HIS A 35 -0.48 -4.95 0.66
CA HIS A 35 -0.87 -4.72 2.03
C HIS A 35 -2.28 -4.13 2.09
N ARG A 36 -3.05 -4.58 3.07
CA ARG A 36 -4.36 -4.05 3.43
C ARG A 36 -4.36 -3.80 4.93
N PHE A 37 -4.92 -2.67 5.32
CA PHE A 37 -4.97 -2.22 6.70
C PHE A 37 -6.30 -1.52 6.99
N ALA A 38 -6.68 -1.47 8.27
CA ALA A 38 -7.83 -0.72 8.73
C ALA A 38 -7.51 0.78 8.72
N ASN A 39 -8.51 1.62 8.42
CA ASN A 39 -8.38 3.07 8.55
C ASN A 39 -9.25 3.55 9.73
N ASP A 40 -8.84 3.12 10.93
CA ASP A 40 -9.60 3.41 12.14
C ASP A 40 -9.37 4.86 12.59
N PRO A 41 -10.44 5.65 12.79
CA PRO A 41 -10.32 7.01 13.28
C PRO A 41 -9.87 7.02 14.75
N VAL A 42 -9.22 8.10 15.15
CA VAL A 42 -8.94 8.40 16.56
C VAL A 42 -9.90 9.48 17.05
N THR A 43 -10.32 9.39 18.31
CA THR A 43 -11.18 10.40 18.92
C THR A 43 -10.33 11.35 19.76
N ILE A 44 -10.39 12.65 19.46
CA ILE A 44 -9.68 13.71 20.19
C ILE A 44 -10.72 14.78 20.54
N GLN A 45 -10.83 15.15 21.82
CA GLN A 45 -11.79 16.16 22.29
C GLN A 45 -13.22 15.95 21.74
N GLN A 46 -13.71 14.70 21.76
CA GLN A 46 -15.04 14.28 21.28
C GLN A 46 -15.28 14.41 19.76
N ALA A 47 -14.25 14.72 18.97
CA ALA A 47 -14.31 14.70 17.51
C ALA A 47 -13.51 13.53 16.94
N MET A 48 -13.97 13.01 15.80
CA MET A 48 -13.24 11.99 15.05
C MET A 48 -12.21 12.62 14.12
N HIS A 49 -11.01 12.06 14.12
CA HIS A 49 -9.90 12.46 13.27
C HIS A 49 -9.29 11.24 12.59
N TRP A 50 -8.66 11.46 11.43
CA TRP A 50 -7.79 10.45 10.85
C TRP A 50 -6.56 10.22 11.72
N ASN A 51 -6.22 8.95 11.95
CA ASN A 51 -4.95 8.60 12.55
C ASN A 51 -3.83 8.70 11.49
N VAL A 52 -3.39 9.94 11.20
CA VAL A 52 -2.40 10.19 10.14
C VAL A 52 -1.07 9.44 10.39
N HIS A 53 -0.66 9.30 11.65
CA HIS A 53 0.55 8.55 11.99
C HIS A 53 0.38 7.04 11.76
N GLY A 54 -0.77 6.47 12.12
CA GLY A 54 -1.08 5.07 11.82
C GLY A 54 -1.13 4.81 10.31
N LEU A 55 -1.85 5.67 9.57
CA LEU A 55 -1.91 5.62 8.11
C LEU A 55 -0.53 5.64 7.48
N TRP A 56 0.35 6.54 7.92
CA TRP A 56 1.72 6.60 7.41
C TRP A 56 2.53 5.34 7.72
N ALA A 57 2.40 4.81 8.94
CA ALA A 57 3.08 3.58 9.34
C ALA A 57 2.64 2.36 8.49
N ASP A 58 1.34 2.24 8.21
CA ASP A 58 0.81 1.17 7.34
C ASP A 58 1.29 1.33 5.89
N ILE A 59 1.35 2.55 5.36
CA ILE A 59 1.92 2.82 4.03
C ILE A 59 3.39 2.38 3.97
N GLN A 60 4.20 2.79 4.96
CA GLN A 60 5.60 2.38 5.05
C GLN A 60 5.73 0.85 5.15
N GLN A 61 4.85 0.19 5.90
CA GLN A 61 4.83 -1.27 5.99
C GLN A 61 4.50 -1.92 4.64
N GLY A 62 3.55 -1.38 3.89
CA GLY A 62 3.25 -1.84 2.53
C GLY A 62 4.46 -1.71 1.59
N PHE A 63 5.21 -0.60 1.66
CA PHE A 63 6.43 -0.42 0.89
C PHE A 63 7.54 -1.42 1.28
N ALA A 64 7.72 -1.64 2.59
CA ALA A 64 8.70 -2.62 3.09
C ALA A 64 8.36 -4.05 2.62
N ARG A 65 7.08 -4.45 2.71
CA ARG A 65 6.61 -5.76 2.21
C ARG A 65 6.88 -5.93 0.71
N ARG A 66 6.68 -4.88 -0.09
CA ARG A 66 7.03 -4.92 -1.51
C ARG A 66 8.53 -5.16 -1.72
N LEU A 67 9.39 -4.44 -1.00
CA LEU A 67 10.84 -4.60 -1.12
C LEU A 67 11.29 -6.03 -0.73
N SER A 68 10.75 -6.58 0.35
CA SER A 68 11.07 -7.96 0.77
C SER A 68 10.68 -9.00 -0.30
N SER A 69 9.54 -8.82 -0.98
CA SER A 69 9.12 -9.74 -2.06
C SER A 69 10.04 -9.71 -3.29
N LEU A 70 10.72 -8.58 -3.55
CA LEU A 70 11.72 -8.48 -4.62
C LEU A 70 12.98 -9.27 -4.30
N ILE A 71 13.40 -9.26 -3.02
CA ILE A 71 14.63 -9.92 -2.56
C ILE A 71 14.42 -11.43 -2.39
N ALA A 72 13.20 -11.86 -2.06
CA ALA A 72 12.84 -13.27 -1.86
C ALA A 72 12.50 -14.04 -3.14
N SER A 73 12.49 -13.39 -4.31
CA SER A 73 12.32 -14.07 -5.60
C SER A 73 13.70 -14.46 -6.16
N PRO A 74 13.98 -15.76 -6.42
CA PRO A 74 15.27 -16.22 -6.95
C PRO A 74 15.57 -15.72 -8.36
#